data_AF-A0A2U9IFI6-F1
#
_entry.id   AF-A0A2U9IFI6-F1
#
_cell.length_a   1.000
_cell.length_b   1.000
_cell.length_c   1.000
_cell.angle_alpha   90.00
_cell.angle_beta   90.00
_cell.angle_gamma   90.00
#
_symmetry.space_group_name_H-M   'P 1'
#
loop_
_entity.id
_entity.type
_entity.pdbx_description
1 polymer ?
#
loop_
_entity_poly.entity_id
_entity_poly.type
_entity_poly.pdbx_seq_one_letter_code
_entity_poly.pdbx_strand_id
1 'polypeptide(L)'
;MYKVIFKIDSISQQNSALTLKKAGFIPIYFKKINGKEVYTALYKSNDLNELKEAITDLAFLLVREGKKGGKDFVTIYSVDDKYLGKGVGSILGAGLGLKLGGIPGMLLGFLGGIVLGELADIEMGEKLVGVWEWPTSIAY
;
A
#
# COMPACT_ATOMS: atom_id res chain seq x y z
N MET A 1 -14.38 0.03 4.45
CA MET A 1 -13.15 0.83 4.33
C MET A 1 -12.42 0.55 3.01
N TYR A 2 -11.27 1.20 2.75
CA TYR A 2 -10.44 0.88 1.57
C TYR A 2 -9.02 0.44 1.94
N LYS A 3 -8.51 -0.55 1.20
CA LYS A 3 -7.09 -0.89 1.11
C LYS A 3 -6.56 -0.35 -0.21
N VAL A 4 -5.39 0.27 -0.14
CA VAL A 4 -4.81 1.01 -1.25
C VAL A 4 -3.35 0.61 -1.39
N ILE A 5 -2.96 0.23 -2.60
CA ILE A 5 -1.56 -0.05 -2.94
C ILE A 5 -1.03 1.10 -3.76
N PHE A 6 -0.01 1.79 -3.26
CA PHE A 6 0.68 2.88 -3.95
C PHE A 6 1.99 2.40 -4.56
N LYS A 7 2.28 2.83 -5.80
CA LYS A 7 3.54 2.64 -6.50
C LYS A 7 4.15 3.99 -6.84
N ILE A 8 5.20 4.36 -6.12
CA ILE A 8 5.82 5.67 -6.18
C ILE A 8 7.25 5.53 -6.71
N ASP A 9 7.55 6.22 -7.81
CA ASP A 9 8.90 6.34 -8.32
C ASP A 9 9.66 7.40 -7.49
N SER A 10 10.74 6.98 -6.84
CA SER A 10 11.50 7.78 -5.89
C SER A 10 13.00 7.54 -6.07
N ILE A 11 13.68 8.58 -6.57
CA ILE A 11 15.15 8.61 -6.69
C ILE A 11 15.80 8.92 -5.33
N SER A 12 15.02 9.49 -4.39
CA SER A 12 15.48 9.86 -3.05
C SER A 12 15.66 8.64 -2.14
N GLN A 13 16.60 8.72 -1.19
CA GLN A 13 16.70 7.75 -0.09
C GLN A 13 15.56 7.91 0.94
N GLN A 14 14.92 9.07 0.99
CA GLN A 14 13.82 9.35 1.93
C GLN A 14 12.51 8.74 1.45
N ASN A 15 11.90 7.91 2.31
CA ASN A 15 10.65 7.22 2.02
C ASN A 15 9.43 8.14 2.20
N SER A 16 8.31 7.82 1.55
CA SER A 16 7.05 8.58 1.61
C SER A 16 6.12 8.24 2.78
N ALA A 17 6.55 7.46 3.78
CA ALA A 17 5.63 6.95 4.81
C ALA A 17 4.97 8.06 5.64
N LEU A 18 5.73 9.13 5.95
CA LEU A 18 5.18 10.31 6.66
C LEU A 18 4.19 11.08 5.79
N THR A 19 4.44 11.16 4.49
CA THR A 19 3.61 11.84 3.50
C THR A 19 2.27 11.11 3.34
N LEU A 20 2.28 9.77 3.28
CA LEU A 20 1.06 8.96 3.31
C LEU A 20 0.23 9.22 4.57
N LYS A 21 0.88 9.25 5.75
CA LYS A 21 0.19 9.53 7.02
C LYS A 21 -0.44 10.93 7.05
N LYS A 22 0.24 11.94 6.51
CA LYS A 22 -0.31 13.31 6.39
C LYS A 22 -1.54 13.38 5.50
N ALA A 23 -1.61 12.56 4.46
CA ALA A 23 -2.77 12.44 3.58
C ALA A 23 -3.87 11.51 4.14
N GLY A 24 -3.80 11.12 5.42
CA GLY A 24 -4.83 10.32 6.09
C GLY A 24 -4.74 8.81 5.86
N PHE A 25 -3.72 8.33 5.15
CA PHE A 25 -3.50 6.90 4.96
C PHE A 25 -2.79 6.28 6.16
N ILE A 26 -3.10 5.02 6.43
CA ILE A 26 -2.44 4.21 7.46
C ILE A 26 -1.60 3.15 6.76
N PRO A 27 -0.29 3.36 6.57
CA PRO A 27 0.58 2.36 5.95
C PRO A 27 0.67 1.11 6.83
N ILE A 28 0.43 -0.06 6.24
CA ILE A 28 0.54 -1.37 6.92
C ILE A 28 1.74 -2.18 6.42
N TYR A 29 2.16 -1.95 5.17
CA TYR A 29 3.33 -2.60 4.57
C TYR A 29 4.08 -1.63 3.67
N PHE A 30 5.41 -1.79 3.61
CA PHE A 30 6.29 -1.00 2.78
C PHE A 30 7.41 -1.88 2.21
N LYS A 31 7.68 -1.71 0.91
CA LYS A 31 8.82 -2.31 0.21
C LYS A 31 9.43 -1.29 -0.73
N LYS A 32 10.77 -1.30 -0.85
CA LYS A 32 11.49 -0.50 -1.86
C LYS A 32 12.31 -1.42 -2.74
N ILE A 33 12.14 -1.34 -4.05
CA ILE A 33 12.86 -2.15 -5.04
C ILE A 33 13.22 -1.25 -6.22
N ASN A 34 14.49 -1.19 -6.61
CA ASN A 34 14.96 -0.52 -7.82
C ASN A 34 14.42 0.92 -8.02
N GLY A 35 14.43 1.74 -6.95
CA GLY A 35 13.95 3.12 -7.01
C GLY A 35 12.42 3.27 -7.00
N LYS A 36 11.67 2.18 -6.78
CA LYS A 36 10.21 2.20 -6.58
C LYS A 36 9.86 1.89 -5.14
N GLU A 37 9.02 2.73 -4.57
CA GLU A 37 8.41 2.57 -3.26
C GLU A 37 7.00 1.99 -3.45
N VAL A 38 6.76 0.83 -2.85
CA VAL A 38 5.46 0.16 -2.86
C VAL A 38 4.90 0.18 -1.45
N TYR A 39 3.74 0.80 -1.27
CA TYR A 39 3.04 0.87 0.00
C TYR A 39 1.72 0.16 -0.08
N THR A 40 1.41 -0.66 0.93
CA THR A 40 0.03 -1.06 1.21
C THR A 40 -0.45 -0.22 2.38
N ALA A 41 -1.56 0.48 2.21
CA ALA A 41 -2.13 1.36 3.21
C ALA A 41 -3.65 1.19 3.30
N LEU A 42 -4.20 1.61 4.44
CA LEU A 42 -5.64 1.63 4.68
C LEU A 42 -6.14 3.06 4.69
N TYR A 43 -7.35 3.26 4.21
CA TYR A 43 -8.08 4.51 4.28
C TYR A 43 -9.43 4.28 4.98
N LYS A 44 -9.65 5.00 6.08
CA LYS A 44 -10.80 4.83 6.98
C LYS A 44 -12.02 5.63 6.51
N SER A 45 -12.41 5.44 5.26
CA SER A 45 -13.68 5.94 4.73
C SER A 45 -14.35 4.87 3.87
N ASN A 46 -15.65 5.01 3.67
CA ASN A 46 -16.43 4.25 2.71
C ASN A 46 -16.78 5.09 1.47
N ASP A 47 -16.52 6.39 1.48
CA ASP A 47 -16.73 7.26 0.33
C ASP A 47 -15.56 7.16 -0.64
N LEU A 48 -15.86 6.74 -1.87
CA LEU A 48 -14.86 6.63 -2.91
C LEU A 48 -14.37 8.01 -3.36
N ASN A 49 -15.21 9.06 -3.33
CA ASN A 49 -14.81 10.41 -3.73
C ASN A 49 -13.81 10.99 -2.74
N GLU A 50 -14.05 10.83 -1.44
CA GLU A 50 -13.12 11.25 -0.38
C GLU A 50 -11.76 10.54 -0.52
N LEU A 51 -11.77 9.23 -0.82
CA LEU A 51 -10.54 8.49 -1.11
C LEU A 51 -9.79 9.06 -2.33
N LYS A 52 -10.51 9.40 -3.40
CA LYS A 52 -9.92 9.94 -4.63
C LYS A 52 -9.30 11.33 -4.41
N GLU A 53 -9.95 12.16 -3.61
CA GLU A 53 -9.40 13.45 -3.16
C GLU A 53 -8.12 13.24 -2.36
N ALA A 54 -8.14 12.35 -1.36
CA ALA A 54 -6.96 12.02 -0.56
C ALA A 54 -5.79 11.45 -1.39
N ILE A 55 -6.08 10.62 -2.41
CA ILE A 55 -5.07 10.12 -3.36
C ILE A 55 -4.46 11.29 -4.16
N THR A 56 -5.29 12.24 -4.58
CA THR A 56 -4.86 13.42 -5.35
C THR A 56 -3.99 14.35 -4.49
N ASP A 57 -4.40 14.60 -3.25
CA ASP A 57 -3.62 15.38 -2.28
C ASP A 57 -2.28 14.72 -1.98
N LEU A 58 -2.27 13.39 -1.82
CA LEU A 58 -1.03 12.64 -1.65
C LEU A 58 -0.12 12.80 -2.87
N ALA A 59 -0.64 12.67 -4.09
CA ALA A 59 0.14 12.87 -5.31
C ALA A 59 0.76 14.27 -5.34
N PHE A 60 0.01 15.31 -4.96
CA PHE A 60 0.52 16.67 -4.87
C PHE A 60 1.68 16.82 -3.86
N LEU A 61 1.55 16.23 -2.67
CA LEU A 61 2.62 16.23 -1.66
C LEU A 61 3.87 15.50 -2.17
N LEU A 62 3.68 14.38 -2.88
CA LEU A 62 4.79 13.59 -3.45
C LEU A 62 5.53 14.34 -4.56
N VAL A 63 4.82 15.10 -5.42
CA VAL A 63 5.47 15.97 -6.42
C VAL A 63 6.41 16.98 -5.76
N ARG A 64 5.99 17.58 -4.65
CA ARG A 64 6.82 18.54 -3.88
C ARG A 64 8.09 17.89 -3.30
N GLU A 65 8.11 16.57 -3.15
CA GLU A 65 9.27 15.78 -2.75
C GLU A 65 10.12 15.29 -3.94
N GLY A 66 9.78 15.69 -5.18
CA GLY A 66 10.43 15.25 -6.41
C GLY A 66 10.09 13.81 -6.82
N LYS A 67 8.97 13.27 -6.32
CA LYS A 67 8.50 11.90 -6.59
C LYS A 67 7.40 11.90 -7.65
N LYS A 68 7.22 10.74 -8.29
CA LYS A 68 6.28 10.56 -9.40
C LYS A 68 5.60 9.19 -9.29
N GLY A 69 4.62 8.94 -10.15
CA GLY A 69 4.00 7.63 -10.29
C GLY A 69 3.62 7.34 -11.74
N GLY A 70 3.24 6.10 -11.99
CA GLY A 70 2.88 5.61 -13.32
C GLY A 70 1.38 5.48 -13.54
N LYS A 71 1.01 4.71 -14.57
CA LYS A 71 -0.39 4.35 -14.87
C LYS A 71 -1.02 3.45 -13.81
N ASP A 72 -0.18 2.73 -13.07
CA ASP A 72 -0.58 1.88 -11.95
C ASP A 72 -0.21 2.51 -10.60
N PHE A 73 -0.19 3.86 -10.53
CA PHE A 73 0.15 4.61 -9.32
C PHE A 73 -0.62 4.11 -8.09
N VAL A 74 -1.92 3.87 -8.25
CA VAL A 74 -2.79 3.39 -7.17
C VAL A 74 -3.63 2.20 -7.60
N THR A 75 -3.68 1.17 -6.75
CA THR A 75 -4.68 0.08 -6.86
C THR A 75 -5.57 0.09 -5.63
N ILE A 76 -6.89 0.12 -5.82
CA ILE A 76 -7.89 0.29 -4.76
C ILE A 76 -8.70 -0.99 -4.58
N TYR A 77 -8.80 -1.43 -3.34
CA TYR A 77 -9.65 -2.52 -2.90
C TYR A 77 -10.63 -2.00 -1.86
N SER A 78 -11.91 -2.30 -2.03
CA SER A 78 -12.91 -2.15 -0.98
C SER A 78 -12.75 -3.32 -0.02
N VAL A 79 -12.73 -3.04 1.28
CA VAL A 79 -12.57 -4.07 2.31
C VAL A 79 -13.68 -3.95 3.34
N ASP A 80 -14.26 -5.08 3.69
CA ASP A 80 -15.18 -5.20 4.82
C ASP A 80 -14.41 -5.16 6.15
N ASP A 81 -14.74 -4.20 7.00
CA ASP A 81 -14.09 -3.95 8.30
C ASP A 81 -14.03 -5.19 9.21
N LYS A 82 -14.92 -6.17 8.99
CA LYS A 82 -15.00 -7.44 9.75
C LYS A 82 -13.79 -8.36 9.55
N TYR A 83 -13.09 -8.26 8.42
CA TYR A 83 -12.00 -9.18 8.06
C TYR A 83 -10.61 -8.62 8.37
N LEU A 84 -10.51 -7.29 8.48
CA LEU A 84 -9.23 -6.61 8.72
C LEU A 84 -8.60 -6.95 10.07
N GLY A 85 -9.42 -7.16 11.11
CA GLY A 85 -8.96 -7.52 12.46
C GLY A 85 -8.28 -8.89 12.53
N LYS A 86 -8.48 -9.77 11.53
CA LYS A 86 -7.85 -11.09 11.46
C LYS A 86 -6.61 -11.10 10.55
N GLY A 87 -6.63 -10.36 9.43
CA GLY A 87 -5.50 -10.28 8.48
C GLY A 87 -4.38 -9.31 8.87
N VAL A 88 -4.71 -8.18 9.50
CA VAL A 88 -3.68 -7.20 9.93
C VAL A 88 -2.91 -7.70 11.16
N GLY A 89 -3.56 -8.47 12.04
CA GLY A 89 -2.92 -9.09 13.20
C GLY A 89 -1.87 -10.16 12.81
N SER A 90 -2.13 -10.94 11.76
CA SER A 90 -1.20 -11.95 11.24
C SER A 90 -0.04 -11.33 10.46
N ILE A 91 -0.28 -10.30 9.64
CA ILE A 91 0.77 -9.60 8.89
C ILE A 91 1.69 -8.77 9.81
N LEU A 92 1.13 -8.06 10.79
CA LEU A 92 1.93 -7.35 11.81
C LEU A 92 2.68 -8.32 12.73
N GLY A 93 2.09 -9.49 13.05
CA GLY A 93 2.75 -10.57 13.77
C GLY A 93 3.95 -11.16 13.01
N ALA A 94 3.84 -11.33 11.69
CA ALA A 94 4.95 -11.76 10.83
C ALA A 94 6.05 -10.68 10.70
N GLY A 95 5.65 -9.40 10.63
CA GLY A 95 6.58 -8.26 10.62
C GLY A 95 7.36 -8.07 11.92
N LEU A 96 6.77 -8.40 13.07
CA LEU A 96 7.44 -8.38 14.37
C LEU A 96 8.25 -9.66 14.64
N GLY A 97 7.85 -10.81 14.06
CA GLY A 97 8.61 -12.06 14.08
C GLY A 97 9.98 -11.95 13.38
N LEU A 98 10.12 -11.06 12.40
CA LEU A 98 11.40 -10.73 11.75
C LEU A 98 12.46 -10.18 12.72
N LYS A 99 12.06 -9.66 13.89
CA LYS A 99 12.99 -9.06 14.86
C LYS A 99 13.39 -10.02 15.98
N LEU A 100 12.73 -11.18 16.14
CA LEU A 100 12.92 -12.04 17.33
C LEU A 100 12.90 -13.56 17.12
N GLY A 101 12.56 -14.10 15.94
CA GLY A 101 12.41 -15.55 15.76
C GLY A 101 13.34 -16.14 14.70
N GLY A 102 14.25 -17.02 15.08
CA GLY A 102 15.22 -17.68 14.20
C GLY A 102 14.64 -18.51 13.05
N ILE A 103 15.58 -19.15 12.34
CA ILE A 103 15.52 -19.72 10.99
C ILE A 103 14.36 -20.69 10.66
N PRO A 104 13.62 -21.36 11.57
CA PRO A 104 12.53 -22.24 11.15
C PRO A 104 11.26 -21.52 10.65
N GLY A 105 11.02 -20.27 11.05
CA GLY A 105 9.82 -19.51 10.64
C GLY A 105 9.91 -18.94 9.22
N MET A 106 11.11 -18.94 8.64
CA MET A 106 11.42 -18.27 7.36
C MET A 106 11.02 -19.11 6.14
N LEU A 107 10.99 -20.44 6.26
CA LEU A 107 10.79 -21.35 5.13
C LEU A 107 9.32 -21.59 4.76
N LEU A 108 8.41 -21.56 5.74
CA LEU A 108 6.97 -21.71 5.46
C LEU A 108 6.31 -20.43 4.94
N GLY A 109 6.84 -19.25 5.30
CA GLY A 109 6.34 -17.97 4.79
C GLY A 109 6.88 -17.58 3.41
N PHE A 110 8.05 -18.12 3.01
CA PHE A 110 8.75 -17.66 1.80
C PHE A 110 8.45 -18.51 0.55
N LEU A 111 8.23 -19.83 0.69
CA LEU A 111 8.06 -20.72 -0.46
C LEU A 111 6.62 -20.79 -1.03
N GLY A 112 5.62 -20.28 -0.32
CA GLY A 112 4.23 -20.23 -0.79
C GLY A 112 3.73 -18.87 -1.31
N GLY A 113 4.40 -17.76 -0.96
CA GLY A 113 3.77 -16.43 -1.03
C GLY A 113 4.19 -15.49 -2.16
N ILE A 114 5.27 -15.77 -2.90
CA ILE A 114 5.95 -14.71 -3.69
C ILE A 114 5.61 -14.70 -5.18
N VAL A 115 5.02 -15.75 -5.76
CA VAL A 115 4.74 -15.77 -7.23
C VAL A 115 3.30 -16.15 -7.59
N LEU A 116 2.52 -16.71 -6.66
CA LEU A 116 1.09 -17.04 -6.88
C LEU A 116 0.12 -16.19 -6.04
N GLY A 117 0.61 -15.48 -5.01
CA GLY A 117 -0.20 -14.65 -4.11
C GLY A 117 -0.55 -13.26 -4.66
N GLU A 118 0.16 -12.75 -5.66
CA GLU A 118 -0.13 -11.41 -6.23
C GLU A 118 -1.46 -11.33 -7.00
N LEU A 119 -2.09 -12.46 -7.30
CA LEU A 119 -3.45 -12.54 -7.85
C LEU A 119 -4.42 -13.37 -6.99
N ALA A 120 -3.93 -14.17 -6.03
CA ALA A 120 -4.74 -15.11 -5.26
C ALA A 120 -5.15 -14.61 -3.86
N ASP A 121 -4.64 -13.45 -3.42
CA ASP A 121 -5.01 -12.85 -2.13
C ASP A 121 -6.12 -11.79 -2.30
N ILE A 122 -7.16 -12.17 -3.05
CA ILE A 122 -8.51 -11.69 -2.72
C ILE A 122 -8.83 -12.37 -1.39
N GLU A 123 -8.26 -11.86 -0.29
CA GLU A 123 -8.65 -12.26 1.05
C GLU A 123 -10.18 -12.14 1.11
N MET A 124 -10.87 -13.17 1.59
CA MET A 124 -12.33 -13.18 1.70
C MET A 124 -12.82 -11.88 2.36
N GLY A 125 -13.34 -10.93 1.56
CA GLY A 125 -13.73 -9.59 2.01
C GLY A 125 -13.10 -8.42 1.26
N GLU A 126 -12.15 -8.64 0.34
CA GLU A 126 -11.60 -7.60 -0.54
C GLU A 126 -12.24 -7.63 -1.94
N LYS A 127 -12.59 -6.46 -2.49
CA LYS A 127 -13.10 -6.32 -3.86
C LYS A 127 -12.31 -5.25 -4.60
N LEU A 128 -11.74 -5.59 -5.77
CA LEU A 128 -11.09 -4.61 -6.63
C LEU A 128 -12.10 -3.52 -7.04
N VAL A 129 -11.77 -2.27 -6.73
CA VAL A 129 -12.58 -1.08 -7.08
C VAL A 129 -12.04 -0.44 -8.34
N GLY A 130 -10.70 -0.38 -8.48
CA GLY A 130 -10.08 0.15 -9.68
C GLY A 130 -8.59 0.41 -9.54
N VAL A 131 -7.99 0.76 -10.67
CA VAL A 131 -6.60 1.22 -10.79
C VAL A 131 -6.63 2.68 -11.22
N TRP A 132 -5.82 3.49 -10.57
CA TRP A 132 -5.77 4.94 -10.70
C TRP A 132 -4.37 5.36 -11.17
N GLU A 133 -4.36 6.10 -12.27
CA GLU A 133 -3.12 6.64 -12.85
C GLU A 133 -2.65 7.87 -12.07
N TRP A 134 -1.36 8.18 -12.19
CA TRP A 134 -0.81 9.42 -11.65
C TRP A 134 -1.51 10.65 -12.25
N PRO A 135 -1.98 11.61 -11.44
CA PRO A 135 -2.66 12.80 -11.95
C PRO A 135 -1.72 13.64 -12.83
N THR A 136 -2.01 13.71 -14.13
CA THR A 136 -1.16 14.39 -15.12
C THR A 136 -1.13 15.92 -14.95
N SER A 137 -2.15 16.48 -14.27
CA SER A 137 -2.28 17.93 -14.03
C SER A 137 -1.26 18.52 -13.06
N ILE A 138 -0.45 17.68 -12.40
CA ILE A 138 0.53 18.11 -11.38
C ILE A 138 1.95 18.25 -11.97
N ALA A 139 2.15 17.99 -13.26
CA ALA A 139 3.42 18.25 -13.94
C ALA A 139 3.51 19.73 -14.36
N TYR A 140 4.06 20.58 -13.49
CA TYR A 140 4.50 21.95 -13.81
C TYR A 140 5.96 22.13 -13.42
#